data_AF-A0A3E1B178-F1
#
_entry.id   AF-A0A3E1B178-F1
#
_cell.length_a   1.000
_cell.length_b   1.000
_cell.length_c   1.000
_cell.angle_alpha   90.00
_cell.angle_beta   90.00
_cell.angle_gamma   90.00
#
_symmetry.space_group_name_H-M   'P 1'
#
loop_
_entity.id
_entity.type
_entity.pdbx_description
1 polymer ?
#
loop_
_entity_poly.entity_id
_entity_poly.type
_entity_poly.pdbx_seq_one_letter_code
_entity_poly.pdbx_strand_id
1 'polypeptide(L)'
;MPADGRGARRSARHAARIRSPRPRLKRAYIHIRERTFMKIGIIGAGNIGATLARKLATSGHAVKLANSKGPDSIRALAGDIGAAAVSKEEAVRGVEVVVLSIPLANYRDLAGLFNDVPDDVVVIDTSNYYPFRDGAIADVDGGMAESVWVGSQIGRPVVKAWNAVLAATLAEKGQPEGVDGRIAIPVAGDVAKAKAIAIELVEATGFDALDAGGLAASWRQQPGTPAYCTELAANELKEALRSADRSRAADNRDALIKEFFAAGTSLTHDDMVARNRAGTAAPKS
;
A
#
# COMPACT_ATOMS: atom_id res chain seq x y z
N MET A 1 72.28 47.72 -3.60
CA MET A 1 71.79 48.45 -2.41
C MET A 1 72.44 49.83 -2.39
N PRO A 2 71.72 50.94 -2.14
CA PRO A 2 70.30 51.04 -1.79
C PRO A 2 69.47 52.10 -2.58
N ALA A 3 68.15 51.92 -2.44
CA ALA A 3 67.06 52.90 -2.26
C ALA A 3 66.77 53.97 -3.32
N ASP A 4 65.55 54.50 -3.48
CA ASP A 4 64.15 54.11 -3.26
C ASP A 4 63.34 55.31 -3.84
N GLY A 5 62.09 55.15 -4.29
CA GLY A 5 61.22 56.31 -4.52
C GLY A 5 60.41 56.36 -5.82
N ARG A 6 59.09 56.34 -5.63
CA ARG A 6 57.99 56.18 -6.59
C ARG A 6 57.55 57.45 -7.32
N GLY A 7 56.88 57.24 -8.45
CA GLY A 7 55.74 58.05 -8.94
C GLY A 7 55.83 58.36 -10.44
N ALA A 8 54.77 58.44 -11.25
CA ALA A 8 53.35 58.10 -11.17
C ALA A 8 52.75 58.36 -12.58
N ARG A 9 51.68 57.63 -12.95
CA ARG A 9 50.62 57.98 -13.95
C ARG A 9 51.03 57.99 -15.44
N ARG A 10 50.18 57.73 -16.43
CA ARG A 10 48.90 57.00 -16.67
C ARG A 10 48.62 57.24 -18.16
N SER A 11 48.36 56.19 -18.95
CA SER A 11 47.81 56.23 -20.33
C SER A 11 47.84 54.75 -20.81
N ALA A 12 46.84 54.09 -21.39
CA ALA A 12 45.69 54.52 -22.16
C ALA A 12 44.58 53.44 -22.18
N ARG A 13 43.35 53.93 -22.40
CA ARG A 13 42.28 53.40 -23.28
C ARG A 13 41.61 52.05 -22.96
N HIS A 14 40.38 52.22 -22.49
CA HIS A 14 39.22 51.36 -22.67
C HIS A 14 38.92 51.04 -24.14
N ALA A 15 38.57 49.78 -24.41
CA ALA A 15 37.54 49.41 -25.38
C ALA A 15 36.68 48.29 -24.76
N ALA A 16 35.40 48.57 -24.59
CA ALA A 16 34.42 47.66 -24.02
C ALA A 16 33.99 46.58 -25.03
N ARG A 17 33.84 45.34 -24.58
CA ARG A 17 33.05 44.31 -25.27
C ARG A 17 32.03 43.74 -24.29
N ILE A 18 30.77 43.94 -24.63
CA ILE A 18 29.57 43.49 -23.92
C ILE A 18 29.61 41.94 -23.85
N ARG A 19 29.52 41.39 -22.64
CA ARG A 19 29.16 39.99 -22.40
C ARG A 19 27.81 39.97 -21.69
N SER A 20 26.81 39.44 -22.37
CA SER A 20 25.50 39.12 -21.79
C SER A 20 25.64 38.07 -20.68
N PRO A 21 24.88 38.18 -19.58
CA PRO A 21 24.87 37.16 -18.55
C PRO A 21 24.09 35.94 -19.04
N ARG A 22 24.76 34.77 -19.09
CA ARG A 22 24.09 33.48 -19.29
C ARG A 22 23.17 33.20 -18.10
N PRO A 23 21.92 32.75 -18.28
CA PRO A 23 21.08 32.37 -17.17
C PRO A 23 21.66 31.12 -16.49
N ARG A 24 21.88 31.21 -15.17
CA ARG A 24 22.20 30.04 -14.33
C ARG A 24 20.93 29.19 -14.25
N LEU A 25 20.91 28.08 -14.99
CA LEU A 25 19.91 27.03 -14.82
C LEU A 25 20.05 26.49 -13.39
N LYS A 26 19.07 26.78 -12.53
CA LYS A 26 18.89 26.07 -11.27
C LYS A 26 18.55 24.63 -11.62
N ARG A 27 19.47 23.70 -11.40
CA ARG A 27 19.18 22.26 -11.44
C ARG A 27 18.04 21.99 -10.47
N ALA A 28 16.86 21.66 -10.99
CA ALA A 28 15.83 20.99 -10.21
C ALA A 28 16.41 19.63 -9.79
N TYR A 29 16.74 19.50 -8.51
CA TYR A 29 17.09 18.21 -7.92
C TYR A 29 15.79 17.41 -7.82
N ILE A 30 15.51 16.61 -8.85
CA ILE A 30 14.57 15.49 -8.70
C ILE A 30 15.24 14.55 -7.70
N HIS A 31 14.66 14.46 -6.49
CA HIS A 31 15.01 13.41 -5.54
C HIS A 31 14.52 12.09 -6.14
N ILE A 32 15.34 11.44 -6.96
CA ILE A 32 15.15 10.02 -7.25
C ILE A 32 15.50 9.32 -5.93
N ARG A 33 14.51 9.02 -5.09
CA ARG A 33 14.72 7.99 -4.07
C ARG A 33 15.20 6.76 -4.83
N GLU A 34 16.35 6.19 -4.45
CA GLU A 34 16.74 4.87 -4.94
C GLU A 34 15.61 3.91 -4.60
N ARG A 35 14.76 3.56 -5.58
CA ARG A 35 13.70 2.57 -5.40
C ARG A 35 14.40 1.25 -5.12
N THR A 36 14.14 0.67 -3.95
CA THR A 36 14.81 -0.56 -3.57
C THR A 36 14.16 -1.74 -4.29
N PHE A 37 14.92 -2.42 -5.15
CA PHE A 37 14.52 -3.71 -5.68
C PHE A 37 14.43 -4.70 -4.51
N MET A 38 13.31 -5.42 -4.41
CA MET A 38 13.03 -6.31 -3.29
C MET A 38 12.61 -7.69 -3.78
N LYS A 39 12.88 -8.73 -2.98
CA LYS A 39 12.31 -10.07 -3.14
C LYS A 39 11.01 -10.17 -2.35
N ILE A 40 9.91 -10.41 -3.03
CA ILE A 40 8.57 -10.37 -2.45
C ILE A 40 7.86 -11.71 -2.66
N GLY A 41 7.44 -12.34 -1.58
CA GLY A 41 6.48 -13.45 -1.60
C GLY A 41 5.06 -12.95 -1.50
N ILE A 42 4.13 -13.51 -2.27
CA ILE A 42 2.71 -13.21 -2.19
C ILE A 42 1.94 -14.52 -2.03
N ILE A 43 1.20 -14.64 -0.93
CA ILE A 43 0.34 -15.78 -0.64
C ILE A 43 -1.11 -15.35 -0.88
N GLY A 44 -1.70 -15.90 -1.94
CA GLY A 44 -3.03 -15.55 -2.42
C GLY A 44 -2.97 -14.99 -3.84
N ALA A 45 -3.55 -15.71 -4.80
CA ALA A 45 -3.60 -15.32 -6.21
C ALA A 45 -5.02 -14.92 -6.66
N GLY A 46 -5.83 -14.40 -5.72
CA GLY A 46 -7.11 -13.76 -6.06
C GLY A 46 -6.92 -12.37 -6.68
N ASN A 47 -8.00 -11.64 -6.88
CA ASN A 47 -7.98 -10.34 -7.58
C ASN A 47 -6.94 -9.35 -7.00
N ILE A 48 -6.84 -9.24 -5.67
CA ILE A 48 -5.86 -8.34 -5.01
C ILE A 48 -4.44 -8.87 -5.19
N GLY A 49 -4.14 -10.07 -4.70
CA GLY A 49 -2.78 -10.62 -4.73
C GLY A 49 -2.18 -10.78 -6.13
N ALA A 50 -2.98 -11.20 -7.13
CA ALA A 50 -2.51 -11.27 -8.51
C ALA A 50 -2.23 -9.88 -9.11
N THR A 51 -3.03 -8.87 -8.75
CA THR A 51 -2.81 -7.49 -9.18
C THR A 51 -1.57 -6.89 -8.53
N LEU A 52 -1.37 -7.13 -7.23
CA LEU A 52 -0.14 -6.73 -6.52
C LEU A 52 1.08 -7.40 -7.14
N ALA A 53 1.02 -8.71 -7.42
CA ALA A 53 2.09 -9.44 -8.09
C ALA A 53 2.49 -8.78 -9.41
N ARG A 54 1.49 -8.46 -10.26
CA ARG A 54 1.72 -7.78 -11.54
C ARG A 54 2.37 -6.41 -11.37
N LYS A 55 1.83 -5.57 -10.49
CA LYS A 55 2.33 -4.20 -10.30
C LYS A 55 3.73 -4.16 -9.70
N LEU A 56 4.00 -5.02 -8.72
CA LEU A 56 5.29 -5.10 -8.07
C LEU A 56 6.35 -5.67 -9.02
N ALA A 57 6.03 -6.71 -9.80
CA ALA A 57 6.93 -7.21 -10.84
C ALA A 57 7.19 -6.15 -11.93
N THR A 58 6.15 -5.43 -12.38
CA THR A 58 6.31 -4.32 -13.35
C THR A 58 7.15 -3.18 -12.80
N SER A 59 7.11 -2.95 -11.49
CA SER A 59 7.96 -1.96 -10.80
C SER A 59 9.40 -2.45 -10.59
N GLY A 60 9.70 -3.66 -11.04
CA GLY A 60 11.02 -4.25 -11.04
C GLY A 60 11.25 -5.25 -9.92
N HIS A 61 10.37 -5.43 -8.92
CA HIS A 61 10.64 -6.36 -7.81
C HIS A 61 10.63 -7.83 -8.25
N ALA A 62 11.42 -8.69 -7.58
CA ALA A 62 11.36 -10.13 -7.78
C ALA A 62 10.18 -10.74 -7.03
N VAL A 63 9.16 -11.22 -7.74
CA VAL A 63 7.91 -11.70 -7.11
C VAL A 63 7.80 -13.23 -7.18
N LYS A 64 7.52 -13.85 -6.03
CA LYS A 64 7.04 -15.23 -5.88
C LYS A 64 5.54 -15.20 -5.59
N LEU A 65 4.74 -15.96 -6.32
CA LEU A 65 3.28 -16.02 -6.15
C LEU A 65 2.83 -17.44 -5.80
N ALA A 66 2.07 -17.57 -4.72
CA ALA A 66 1.49 -18.81 -4.24
C ALA A 66 -0.04 -18.73 -4.12
N ASN A 67 -0.71 -19.87 -4.25
CA ASN A 67 -2.12 -20.03 -3.92
C ASN A 67 -2.37 -21.39 -3.25
N SER A 68 -3.63 -21.66 -2.88
CA SER A 68 -4.01 -22.93 -2.24
C SER A 68 -4.09 -24.13 -3.19
N LYS A 69 -4.13 -23.91 -4.51
CA LYS A 69 -4.26 -24.97 -5.53
C LYS A 69 -2.91 -25.45 -6.08
N GLY A 70 -1.82 -24.91 -5.55
CA GLY A 70 -0.45 -25.26 -5.93
C GLY A 70 0.06 -24.52 -7.17
N PRO A 71 1.39 -24.56 -7.42
CA PRO A 71 2.07 -23.74 -8.42
C PRO A 71 1.54 -23.93 -9.84
N ASP A 72 1.19 -25.17 -10.21
CA ASP A 72 0.71 -25.49 -11.56
C ASP A 72 -0.55 -24.71 -11.95
N SER A 73 -1.45 -24.48 -10.98
CA SER A 73 -2.71 -23.78 -11.20
C SER A 73 -2.55 -22.30 -11.58
N ILE A 74 -1.39 -21.71 -11.29
CA ILE A 74 -1.08 -20.28 -11.52
C ILE A 74 0.18 -20.08 -12.37
N ARG A 75 0.72 -21.15 -12.95
CA ARG A 75 1.95 -21.10 -13.75
C ARG A 75 1.84 -20.14 -14.93
N ALA A 76 0.74 -20.19 -15.68
CA ALA A 76 0.48 -19.29 -16.80
C ALA A 76 0.37 -17.83 -16.33
N LEU A 77 -0.47 -17.57 -15.32
CA LEU A 77 -0.62 -16.24 -14.72
C LEU A 77 0.72 -15.66 -14.25
N ALA A 78 1.53 -16.45 -13.53
CA ALA A 78 2.83 -16.00 -13.03
C ALA A 78 3.80 -15.69 -14.17
N GLY A 79 3.83 -16.52 -15.22
CA GLY A 79 4.62 -16.28 -16.42
C GLY A 79 4.25 -14.96 -17.12
N ASP A 80 2.96 -14.70 -17.30
CA ASP A 80 2.45 -13.49 -17.97
C ASP A 80 2.80 -12.19 -17.24
N ILE A 81 3.04 -12.26 -15.93
CA ILE A 81 3.34 -11.08 -15.09
C ILE A 81 4.80 -10.98 -14.65
N GLY A 82 5.67 -11.90 -15.09
CA GLY A 82 7.07 -11.93 -14.68
C GLY A 82 7.29 -12.34 -13.22
N ALA A 83 6.37 -13.12 -12.65
CA ALA A 83 6.50 -13.69 -11.31
C ALA A 83 6.83 -15.20 -11.38
N ALA A 84 7.31 -15.76 -10.26
CA ALA A 84 7.51 -17.20 -10.11
C ALA A 84 6.33 -17.85 -9.38
N ALA A 85 5.61 -18.76 -10.03
CA ALA A 85 4.61 -19.60 -9.35
C ALA A 85 5.31 -20.59 -8.41
N VAL A 86 4.96 -20.57 -7.13
CA VAL A 86 5.60 -21.37 -6.06
C VAL A 86 4.59 -21.90 -5.05
N SER A 87 5.02 -22.81 -4.16
CA SER A 87 4.21 -23.22 -3.01
C SER A 87 4.21 -22.12 -1.94
N LYS A 88 3.31 -22.20 -0.94
CA LYS A 88 3.28 -21.21 0.15
C LYS A 88 4.57 -21.25 0.99
N GLU A 89 5.18 -22.41 1.15
CA GLU A 89 6.45 -22.61 1.85
C GLU A 89 7.60 -21.93 1.10
N GLU A 90 7.61 -22.02 -0.23
CA GLU A 90 8.62 -21.36 -1.06
C GLU A 90 8.41 -19.83 -1.16
N ALA A 91 7.17 -19.35 -1.03
CA ALA A 91 6.85 -17.93 -1.03
C ALA A 91 7.45 -17.17 0.15
N VAL A 92 7.68 -17.83 1.29
CA VAL A 92 8.29 -17.20 2.48
C VAL A 92 9.81 -17.35 2.57
N ARG A 93 10.43 -18.12 1.66
CA ARG A 93 11.87 -18.43 1.70
C ARG A 93 12.70 -17.46 0.87
N GLY A 94 13.75 -16.90 1.48
CA GLY A 94 14.73 -16.05 0.80
C GLY A 94 14.12 -14.77 0.21
N VAL A 95 13.05 -14.27 0.83
CA VAL A 95 12.35 -13.02 0.50
C VAL A 95 12.57 -11.99 1.61
N GLU A 96 12.34 -10.73 1.29
CA GLU A 96 12.43 -9.60 2.23
C GLU A 96 11.04 -9.19 2.72
N VAL A 97 10.01 -9.44 1.91
CA VAL A 97 8.62 -9.10 2.20
C VAL A 97 7.72 -10.27 1.84
N VAL A 98 6.72 -10.54 2.67
CA VAL A 98 5.61 -11.45 2.40
C VAL A 98 4.30 -10.67 2.45
N VAL A 99 3.53 -10.68 1.36
CA VAL A 99 2.17 -10.13 1.30
C VAL A 99 1.17 -11.29 1.46
N LEU A 100 0.31 -11.20 2.47
CA LEU A 100 -0.77 -12.12 2.73
C LEU A 100 -2.08 -11.54 2.17
N SER A 101 -2.64 -12.21 1.17
CA SER A 101 -3.83 -11.79 0.42
C SER A 101 -4.83 -12.94 0.26
N ILE A 102 -5.20 -13.55 1.38
CA ILE A 102 -6.19 -14.64 1.47
C ILE A 102 -7.42 -14.22 2.31
N PRO A 103 -8.55 -14.96 2.26
CA PRO A 103 -9.66 -14.77 3.19
C PRO A 103 -9.18 -14.81 4.65
N LEU A 104 -9.77 -13.97 5.51
CA LEU A 104 -9.30 -13.79 6.89
C LEU A 104 -9.35 -15.11 7.68
N ALA A 105 -10.40 -15.92 7.51
CA ALA A 105 -10.52 -17.20 8.21
C ALA A 105 -9.35 -18.17 7.95
N ASN A 106 -8.72 -18.07 6.77
CA ASN A 106 -7.70 -19.01 6.32
C ASN A 106 -6.31 -18.72 6.90
N TYR A 107 -6.14 -17.64 7.69
CA TYR A 107 -4.84 -17.34 8.31
C TYR A 107 -4.42 -18.37 9.36
N ARG A 108 -5.38 -19.11 9.93
CA ARG A 108 -5.11 -20.28 10.80
C ARG A 108 -4.31 -21.35 10.06
N ASP A 109 -4.47 -21.49 8.75
CA ASP A 109 -3.76 -22.47 7.91
C ASP A 109 -2.29 -22.08 7.63
N LEU A 110 -1.89 -20.89 8.08
CA LEU A 110 -0.52 -20.39 8.02
C LEU A 110 0.23 -20.56 9.36
N ALA A 111 -0.41 -21.14 10.38
CA ALA A 111 0.25 -21.44 11.65
C ALA A 111 1.51 -22.29 11.40
N GLY A 112 2.64 -21.85 11.97
CA GLY A 112 3.94 -22.50 11.82
C GLY A 112 4.68 -22.22 10.49
N LEU A 113 4.03 -21.64 9.47
CA LEU A 113 4.68 -21.32 8.19
C LEU A 113 5.88 -20.38 8.36
N PHE A 114 5.81 -19.51 9.36
CA PHE A 114 6.79 -18.47 9.61
C PHE A 114 7.86 -18.83 10.68
N ASN A 115 7.84 -20.06 11.20
CA ASN A 115 8.75 -20.48 12.29
C ASN A 115 10.23 -20.38 11.91
N ASP A 116 10.56 -20.70 10.66
CA ASP A 116 11.94 -20.69 10.14
C ASP A 116 12.21 -19.45 9.26
N VAL A 117 11.30 -18.49 9.24
CA VAL A 117 11.47 -17.23 8.50
C VAL A 117 12.25 -16.25 9.38
N PRO A 118 13.25 -15.53 8.85
CA PRO A 118 13.97 -14.51 9.63
C PRO A 118 13.07 -13.37 10.13
N ASP A 119 13.38 -12.81 11.31
CA ASP A 119 12.58 -11.76 11.96
C ASP A 119 12.55 -10.42 11.22
N ASP A 120 13.51 -10.19 10.33
CA ASP A 120 13.58 -8.99 9.50
C ASP A 120 12.71 -9.08 8.22
N VAL A 121 12.14 -10.25 7.91
CA VAL A 121 11.16 -10.40 6.83
C VAL A 121 9.85 -9.73 7.23
N VAL A 122 9.47 -8.72 6.45
CA VAL A 122 8.25 -7.93 6.67
C VAL A 122 7.03 -8.72 6.21
N VAL A 123 5.97 -8.71 7.02
CA VAL A 123 4.68 -9.30 6.64
C VAL A 123 3.63 -8.19 6.48
N ILE A 124 2.97 -8.17 5.33
CA ILE A 124 1.91 -7.20 5.02
C ILE A 124 0.59 -7.94 4.80
N ASP A 125 -0.44 -7.54 5.54
CA ASP A 125 -1.78 -8.07 5.49
C ASP A 125 -2.71 -7.19 4.67
N THR A 126 -3.39 -7.79 3.66
CA THR A 126 -4.38 -7.11 2.82
C THR A 126 -5.81 -7.54 3.13
N SER A 127 -6.01 -8.40 4.12
CA SER A 127 -7.30 -9.05 4.37
C SER A 127 -8.32 -8.12 5.03
N ASN A 128 -9.57 -8.57 4.98
CA ASN A 128 -10.74 -7.92 5.54
C ASN A 128 -11.68 -9.00 6.08
N TYR A 129 -12.41 -8.74 7.15
CA TYR A 129 -13.35 -9.67 7.77
C TYR A 129 -14.75 -9.55 7.18
N TYR A 130 -15.29 -10.69 6.75
CA TYR A 130 -16.61 -10.82 6.18
C TYR A 130 -17.30 -12.06 6.76
N PRO A 131 -18.20 -11.93 7.77
CA PRO A 131 -18.78 -13.10 8.46
C PRO A 131 -19.44 -14.12 7.53
N PHE A 132 -20.09 -13.66 6.44
CA PHE A 132 -20.70 -14.56 5.46
C PHE A 132 -19.68 -15.46 4.72
N ARG A 133 -18.41 -15.04 4.64
CA ARG A 133 -17.32 -15.75 3.97
C ARG A 133 -16.43 -16.48 4.96
N ASP A 134 -16.12 -15.81 6.06
CA ASP A 134 -15.11 -16.24 7.03
C ASP A 134 -15.71 -17.06 8.18
N GLY A 135 -17.04 -17.09 8.31
CA GLY A 135 -17.70 -17.54 9.53
C GLY A 135 -17.45 -16.57 10.69
N ALA A 136 -18.06 -16.84 11.85
CA ALA A 136 -17.84 -16.03 13.04
C ALA A 136 -16.40 -16.22 13.58
N ILE A 137 -15.73 -15.12 13.88
CA ILE A 137 -14.41 -15.10 14.52
C ILE A 137 -14.56 -14.31 15.82
N ALA A 138 -14.75 -15.02 16.93
CA ALA A 138 -15.12 -14.45 18.22
C ALA A 138 -14.25 -13.26 18.68
N ASP A 139 -12.94 -13.31 18.46
CA ASP A 139 -12.04 -12.21 18.84
C ASP A 139 -12.32 -10.94 18.01
N VAL A 140 -12.54 -11.09 16.70
CA VAL A 140 -12.81 -9.97 15.78
C VAL A 140 -14.23 -9.44 16.00
N ASP A 141 -15.20 -10.33 16.20
CA ASP A 141 -16.57 -9.98 16.60
C ASP A 141 -16.57 -9.23 17.96
N GLY A 142 -15.65 -9.59 18.86
CA GLY A 142 -15.39 -8.91 20.13
C GLY A 142 -14.64 -7.57 20.01
N GLY A 143 -14.34 -7.11 18.79
CA GLY A 143 -13.74 -5.81 18.53
C GLY A 143 -12.21 -5.80 18.36
N MET A 144 -11.55 -6.96 18.36
CA MET A 144 -10.14 -7.05 17.98
C MET A 144 -9.96 -6.59 16.53
N ALA A 145 -8.96 -5.75 16.27
CA ALA A 145 -8.66 -5.35 14.90
C ALA A 145 -8.17 -6.56 14.08
N GLU A 146 -8.70 -6.75 12.87
CA GLU A 146 -8.43 -7.90 11.99
C GLU A 146 -6.94 -8.24 11.87
N SER A 147 -6.10 -7.24 11.60
CA SER A 147 -4.67 -7.48 11.38
C SER A 147 -3.91 -7.76 12.68
N VAL A 148 -4.45 -7.37 13.85
CA VAL A 148 -3.93 -7.82 15.14
C VAL A 148 -4.23 -9.31 15.32
N TRP A 149 -5.44 -9.75 14.96
CA TRP A 149 -5.82 -11.16 14.98
C TRP A 149 -4.97 -11.98 14.00
N VAL A 150 -4.71 -11.46 12.80
CA VAL A 150 -3.77 -12.06 11.83
C VAL A 150 -2.40 -12.27 12.45
N GLY A 151 -1.84 -11.24 13.08
CA GLY A 151 -0.53 -11.31 13.72
C GLY A 151 -0.45 -12.41 14.79
N SER A 152 -1.53 -12.62 15.56
CA SER A 152 -1.61 -13.71 16.54
C SER A 152 -1.72 -15.10 15.91
N GLN A 153 -2.36 -15.24 14.73
CA GLN A 153 -2.46 -16.55 14.06
C GLN A 153 -1.12 -17.02 13.50
N ILE A 154 -0.30 -16.09 13.00
CA ILE A 154 0.98 -16.41 12.36
C ILE A 154 2.19 -16.23 13.28
N GLY A 155 1.98 -15.69 14.49
CA GLY A 155 3.03 -15.45 15.47
C GLY A 155 4.02 -14.36 15.08
N ARG A 156 3.61 -13.36 14.28
CA ARG A 156 4.49 -12.30 13.77
C ARG A 156 3.82 -10.92 13.75
N PRO A 157 4.60 -9.83 13.90
CA PRO A 157 4.12 -8.49 13.59
C PRO A 157 3.72 -8.38 12.12
N VAL A 158 2.62 -7.68 11.85
CA VAL A 158 2.16 -7.39 10.48
C VAL A 158 1.92 -5.89 10.29
N VAL A 159 1.92 -5.47 9.03
CA VAL A 159 1.46 -4.15 8.60
C VAL A 159 0.17 -4.33 7.79
N LYS A 160 -0.87 -3.54 8.05
CA LYS A 160 -2.10 -3.56 7.24
C LYS A 160 -1.98 -2.53 6.11
N ALA A 161 -2.10 -2.98 4.86
CA ALA A 161 -2.07 -2.12 3.68
C ALA A 161 -2.90 -2.73 2.54
N TRP A 162 -3.31 -1.90 1.56
CA TRP A 162 -4.18 -2.25 0.43
C TRP A 162 -5.56 -2.83 0.78
N ASN A 163 -5.86 -3.09 2.05
CA ASN A 163 -7.14 -3.66 2.44
C ASN A 163 -8.33 -2.76 2.06
N ALA A 164 -8.11 -1.44 2.04
CA ALA A 164 -9.12 -0.41 1.82
C ALA A 164 -9.30 0.02 0.34
N VAL A 165 -8.76 -0.74 -0.62
CA VAL A 165 -9.00 -0.51 -2.05
C VAL A 165 -9.78 -1.66 -2.68
N LEU A 166 -10.69 -1.32 -3.60
CA LEU A 166 -11.34 -2.30 -4.46
C LEU A 166 -10.33 -2.87 -5.46
N ALA A 167 -10.57 -4.11 -5.90
CA ALA A 167 -9.67 -4.76 -6.86
C ALA A 167 -9.56 -4.00 -8.19
N ALA A 168 -10.67 -3.46 -8.70
CA ALA A 168 -10.65 -2.63 -9.91
C ALA A 168 -9.94 -1.29 -9.68
N THR A 169 -10.14 -0.62 -8.53
CA THR A 169 -9.36 0.57 -8.14
C THR A 169 -7.87 0.25 -8.18
N LEU A 170 -7.45 -0.84 -7.51
CA LEU A 170 -6.06 -1.25 -7.48
C LEU A 170 -5.56 -1.47 -8.91
N ALA A 171 -6.24 -2.28 -9.72
CA ALA A 171 -5.81 -2.61 -11.07
C ALA A 171 -5.66 -1.37 -11.96
N GLU A 172 -6.64 -0.48 -11.96
CA GLU A 172 -6.86 0.49 -13.04
C GLU A 172 -6.55 1.94 -12.66
N LYS A 173 -6.66 2.33 -11.39
CA LYS A 173 -6.60 3.74 -10.97
C LYS A 173 -5.25 4.19 -10.39
N GLY A 174 -4.23 3.32 -10.43
CA GLY A 174 -2.87 3.70 -10.03
C GLY A 174 -2.29 4.77 -10.97
N GLN A 175 -1.66 5.80 -10.41
CA GLN A 175 -1.07 6.93 -11.13
C GLN A 175 0.41 7.12 -10.76
N PRO A 176 1.23 7.71 -11.66
CA PRO A 176 2.59 8.12 -11.34
C PRO A 176 2.66 9.08 -10.14
N GLU A 177 3.80 9.07 -9.46
CA GLU A 177 4.09 10.01 -8.37
C GLU A 177 3.99 11.47 -8.83
N GLY A 178 3.44 12.33 -7.98
CA GLY A 178 3.29 13.77 -8.25
C GLY A 178 2.04 14.16 -9.03
N VAL A 179 1.17 13.22 -9.41
CA VAL A 179 -0.17 13.53 -9.93
C VAL A 179 -1.04 14.06 -8.79
N ASP A 180 -1.66 15.23 -8.99
CA ASP A 180 -2.58 15.80 -8.02
C ASP A 180 -3.83 14.91 -7.85
N GLY A 181 -4.27 14.72 -6.61
CA GLY A 181 -5.46 13.93 -6.31
C GLY A 181 -5.27 12.41 -6.45
N ARG A 182 -4.03 11.90 -6.37
CA ARG A 182 -3.78 10.47 -6.25
C ARG A 182 -4.60 9.87 -5.10
N ILE A 183 -5.18 8.70 -5.38
CA ILE A 183 -5.88 7.92 -4.35
C ILE A 183 -4.85 7.52 -3.30
N ALA A 184 -5.17 7.79 -2.04
CA ALA A 184 -4.35 7.42 -0.90
C ALA A 184 -4.81 6.07 -0.31
N ILE A 185 -3.85 5.27 0.15
CA ILE A 185 -4.06 3.99 0.82
C ILE A 185 -3.52 4.10 2.25
N PRO A 186 -4.31 3.77 3.28
CA PRO A 186 -3.86 3.84 4.66
C PRO A 186 -2.96 2.62 4.99
N VAL A 187 -1.88 2.89 5.71
CA VAL A 187 -0.88 1.91 6.13
C VAL A 187 -0.73 1.98 7.65
N ALA A 188 -1.03 0.88 8.34
CA ALA A 188 -1.00 0.82 9.81
C ALA A 188 -0.12 -0.34 10.30
N GLY A 189 0.75 -0.07 11.26
CA GLY A 189 1.68 -1.07 11.80
C GLY A 189 2.59 -0.50 12.89
N ASP A 190 3.06 -1.37 13.79
CA ASP A 190 3.79 -0.96 14.99
C ASP A 190 5.32 -0.95 14.79
N VAL A 191 5.82 -1.75 13.85
CA VAL A 191 7.26 -1.81 13.53
C VAL A 191 7.60 -0.75 12.48
N ALA A 192 8.32 0.30 12.87
CA ALA A 192 8.61 1.45 12.00
C ALA A 192 9.27 1.07 10.67
N LYS A 193 10.27 0.17 10.69
CA LYS A 193 10.95 -0.30 9.47
C LYS A 193 9.98 -1.04 8.54
N ALA A 194 9.15 -1.93 9.09
CA ALA A 194 8.16 -2.69 8.32
C ALA A 194 7.12 -1.75 7.68
N LYS A 195 6.64 -0.76 8.45
CA LYS A 195 5.68 0.24 7.95
C LYS A 195 6.28 1.12 6.84
N ALA A 196 7.55 1.52 6.96
CA ALA A 196 8.23 2.28 5.92
C ALA A 196 8.36 1.48 4.61
N ILE A 197 8.66 0.19 4.69
CA ILE A 197 8.70 -0.71 3.53
C ILE A 197 7.30 -0.84 2.89
N ALA A 198 6.26 -1.02 3.69
CA ALA A 198 4.88 -1.08 3.17
C ALA A 198 4.46 0.22 2.49
N ILE A 199 4.85 1.39 3.02
CA ILE A 199 4.64 2.71 2.40
C ILE A 199 5.31 2.78 1.03
N GLU A 200 6.59 2.38 0.92
CA GLU A 200 7.31 2.37 -0.36
C GLU A 200 6.63 1.45 -1.38
N LEU A 201 6.18 0.27 -0.97
CA LEU A 201 5.50 -0.67 -1.86
C LEU A 201 4.13 -0.15 -2.30
N VAL A 202 3.36 0.50 -1.41
CA VAL A 202 2.10 1.16 -1.78
C VAL A 202 2.35 2.23 -2.84
N GLU A 203 3.38 3.07 -2.66
CA GLU A 203 3.77 4.09 -3.63
C GLU A 203 4.18 3.49 -4.98
N ALA A 204 4.94 2.39 -4.95
CA ALA A 204 5.33 1.64 -6.15
C ALA A 204 4.11 1.08 -6.92
N THR A 205 2.99 0.80 -6.23
CA THR A 205 1.75 0.35 -6.89
C THR A 205 0.92 1.48 -7.51
N GLY A 206 1.38 2.73 -7.44
CA GLY A 206 0.74 3.88 -8.09
C GLY A 206 -0.23 4.66 -7.20
N PHE A 207 -0.14 4.51 -5.88
CA PHE A 207 -1.02 5.19 -4.93
C PHE A 207 -0.20 6.08 -3.98
N ASP A 208 -0.84 7.04 -3.32
CA ASP A 208 -0.20 7.69 -2.17
C ASP A 208 -0.33 6.77 -0.95
N ALA A 209 0.72 6.65 -0.15
CA ALA A 209 0.65 5.94 1.11
C ALA A 209 0.40 6.95 2.26
N LEU A 210 -0.58 6.67 3.11
CA LEU A 210 -0.82 7.46 4.33
C LEU A 210 -0.50 6.61 5.56
N ASP A 211 0.44 7.04 6.39
CA ASP A 211 0.65 6.44 7.71
C ASP A 211 -0.60 6.67 8.58
N ALA A 212 -1.32 5.58 8.85
CA ALA A 212 -2.55 5.55 9.63
C ALA A 212 -2.32 5.18 11.10
N GLY A 213 -1.06 5.11 11.54
CA GLY A 213 -0.68 4.86 12.94
C GLY A 213 -0.33 3.40 13.23
N GLY A 214 -0.61 2.98 14.47
CA GLY A 214 -0.31 1.62 14.97
C GLY A 214 -1.33 0.58 14.51
N LEU A 215 -0.95 -0.70 14.60
CA LEU A 215 -1.75 -1.81 14.09
C LEU A 215 -3.11 -1.93 14.80
N ALA A 216 -3.15 -1.64 16.11
CA ALA A 216 -4.39 -1.62 16.87
C ALA A 216 -5.40 -0.56 16.39
N ALA A 217 -4.93 0.53 15.76
CA ALA A 217 -5.77 1.59 15.19
C ALA A 217 -6.28 1.26 13.77
N SER A 218 -5.78 0.17 13.16
CA SER A 218 -6.14 -0.25 11.78
C SER A 218 -7.61 -0.64 11.60
N TRP A 219 -8.41 -0.71 12.68
CA TRP A 219 -9.86 -0.82 12.58
C TRP A 219 -10.52 0.34 11.85
N ARG A 220 -9.88 1.51 11.81
CA ARG A 220 -10.39 2.71 11.14
C ARG A 220 -10.36 2.60 9.61
N GLN A 221 -9.68 1.59 9.07
CA GLN A 221 -9.61 1.27 7.65
C GLN A 221 -10.26 -0.07 7.31
N GLN A 222 -11.05 -0.68 8.21
CA GLN A 222 -11.76 -1.96 7.99
C GLN A 222 -13.11 -1.75 7.29
N PRO A 223 -13.74 -2.80 6.74
CA PRO A 223 -15.06 -2.71 6.12
C PRO A 223 -16.09 -2.00 6.99
N GLY A 224 -16.94 -1.18 6.36
CA GLY A 224 -17.98 -0.41 7.05
C GLY A 224 -17.50 0.90 7.70
N THR A 225 -16.23 1.28 7.50
CA THR A 225 -15.67 2.57 7.94
C THR A 225 -15.47 3.55 6.76
N PRO A 226 -15.41 4.87 7.02
CA PRO A 226 -15.31 5.89 5.96
C PRO A 226 -14.08 5.80 5.06
N ALA A 227 -12.99 5.19 5.55
CA ALA A 227 -11.75 5.02 4.78
C ALA A 227 -11.78 3.81 3.84
N TYR A 228 -12.76 2.92 3.97
CA TYR A 228 -12.80 1.64 3.27
C TYR A 228 -13.45 1.76 1.88
N CYS A 229 -12.68 1.53 0.82
CA CYS A 229 -13.17 1.47 -0.56
C CYS A 229 -13.85 2.76 -1.05
N THR A 230 -13.32 3.91 -0.62
CA THR A 230 -13.89 5.24 -0.89
C THR A 230 -13.04 6.14 -1.81
N GLU A 231 -11.90 5.65 -2.34
CA GLU A 231 -11.07 6.37 -3.32
C GLU A 231 -10.77 7.82 -2.95
N LEU A 232 -10.24 8.04 -1.75
CA LEU A 232 -9.99 9.36 -1.19
C LEU A 232 -8.55 9.82 -1.43
N ALA A 233 -8.34 11.11 -1.63
CA ALA A 233 -7.00 11.69 -1.58
C ALA A 233 -6.49 11.76 -0.13
N ALA A 234 -5.19 11.98 0.08
CA ALA A 234 -4.54 11.87 1.40
C ALA A 234 -5.23 12.70 2.52
N ASN A 235 -5.63 13.94 2.23
CA ASN A 235 -6.29 14.81 3.21
C ASN A 235 -7.69 14.30 3.59
N GLU A 236 -8.45 13.83 2.60
CA GLU A 236 -9.79 13.28 2.80
C GLU A 236 -9.72 11.93 3.54
N LEU A 237 -8.75 11.09 3.18
CA LEU A 237 -8.49 9.82 3.87
C LEU A 237 -8.14 10.05 5.35
N LYS A 238 -7.32 11.07 5.64
CA LYS A 238 -6.98 11.43 7.02
C LYS A 238 -8.22 11.80 7.83
N GLU A 239 -9.16 12.51 7.23
CA GLU A 239 -10.43 12.85 7.87
C GLU A 239 -11.33 11.63 8.04
N ALA A 240 -11.45 10.80 7.00
CA ALA A 240 -12.22 9.55 7.02
C ALA A 240 -11.75 8.59 8.12
N LEU A 241 -10.44 8.47 8.36
CA LEU A 241 -9.89 7.69 9.46
C LEU A 241 -10.31 8.24 10.83
N ARG A 242 -10.29 9.56 11.01
CA ARG A 242 -10.70 10.22 12.26
C ARG A 242 -12.19 10.08 12.53
N SER A 243 -13.01 10.21 11.49
CA SER A 243 -14.46 10.13 11.59
C SER A 243 -14.99 8.70 11.72
N ALA A 244 -14.14 7.68 11.67
CA ALA A 244 -14.55 6.30 11.80
C ALA A 244 -15.19 6.04 13.19
N ASP A 245 -16.40 5.49 13.15
CA ASP A 245 -17.21 5.14 14.32
C ASP A 245 -17.25 3.61 14.47
N ARG A 246 -16.68 3.13 15.56
CA ARG A 246 -16.56 1.71 15.85
C ARG A 246 -17.91 1.05 16.09
N SER A 247 -18.88 1.77 16.67
CA SER A 247 -20.20 1.23 17.00
C SER A 247 -21.05 0.93 15.76
N ARG A 248 -20.74 1.58 14.63
CA ARG A 248 -21.48 1.45 13.37
C ARG A 248 -20.78 0.57 12.34
N ALA A 249 -19.48 0.28 12.51
CA ALA A 249 -18.68 -0.34 11.47
C ALA A 249 -19.23 -1.72 11.03
N ALA A 250 -19.61 -2.58 11.98
CA ALA A 250 -20.17 -3.89 11.66
C ALA A 250 -21.52 -3.80 10.94
N ASP A 251 -22.43 -2.96 11.45
CA ASP A 251 -23.76 -2.77 10.85
C ASP A 251 -23.66 -2.19 9.44
N ASN A 252 -22.81 -1.17 9.25
CA ASN A 252 -22.56 -0.58 7.93
C ASN A 252 -22.00 -1.62 6.95
N ARG A 253 -21.02 -2.42 7.39
CA ARG A 253 -20.43 -3.50 6.58
C ARG A 253 -21.52 -4.48 6.15
N ASP A 254 -22.33 -4.96 7.08
CA ASP A 254 -23.32 -6.00 6.80
C ASP A 254 -24.45 -5.48 5.90
N ALA A 255 -24.86 -4.22 6.09
CA ALA A 255 -25.81 -3.54 5.21
C ALA A 255 -25.27 -3.40 3.77
N LEU A 256 -24.03 -2.92 3.60
CA LEU A 256 -23.40 -2.75 2.28
C LEU A 256 -23.22 -4.08 1.55
N ILE A 257 -22.81 -5.13 2.26
CA ILE A 257 -22.68 -6.48 1.68
C ILE A 257 -24.02 -7.00 1.18
N LYS A 258 -25.08 -6.87 1.99
CA LYS A 258 -26.43 -7.28 1.59
C LYS A 258 -26.88 -6.54 0.34
N GLU A 259 -26.58 -5.25 0.26
CA GLU A 259 -26.89 -4.41 -0.89
C GLU A 259 -26.13 -4.84 -2.16
N PHE A 260 -24.83 -5.11 -2.03
CA PHE A 260 -24.00 -5.58 -3.15
C PHE A 260 -24.44 -6.95 -3.66
N PHE A 261 -24.79 -7.88 -2.75
CA PHE A 261 -25.35 -9.18 -3.14
C PHE A 261 -26.68 -9.05 -3.87
N ALA A 262 -27.56 -8.17 -3.39
CA ALA A 262 -28.85 -7.94 -4.02
C ALA A 262 -28.71 -7.31 -5.42
N ALA A 263 -27.72 -6.44 -5.62
CA ALA A 263 -27.46 -5.81 -6.91
C ALA A 263 -26.80 -6.77 -7.94
N GLY A 264 -26.03 -7.76 -7.48
CA GLY A 264 -25.37 -8.72 -8.36
C GLY A 264 -24.47 -8.05 -9.40
N THR A 265 -24.59 -8.46 -10.67
CA THR A 265 -23.77 -7.93 -11.78
C THR A 265 -24.20 -6.55 -12.28
N SER A 266 -25.29 -5.98 -11.76
CA SER A 266 -25.77 -4.65 -12.16
C SER A 266 -24.98 -3.51 -11.52
N LEU A 267 -24.18 -3.81 -10.49
CA LEU A 267 -23.43 -2.82 -9.73
C LEU A 267 -22.13 -2.46 -10.47
N THR A 268 -21.97 -1.20 -10.84
CA THR A 268 -20.71 -0.73 -11.41
C THR A 268 -19.66 -0.47 -10.33
N HIS A 269 -18.40 -0.33 -10.75
CA HIS A 269 -17.31 0.05 -9.84
C HIS A 269 -17.59 1.39 -9.14
N ASP A 270 -18.03 2.39 -9.89
CA ASP A 270 -18.32 3.72 -9.34
C ASP A 270 -19.54 3.69 -8.39
N ASP A 271 -20.52 2.81 -8.65
CA ASP A 271 -21.63 2.57 -7.71
C ASP A 271 -21.12 1.98 -6.39
N MET A 272 -20.17 1.04 -6.43
CA MET A 272 -19.57 0.48 -5.22
C MET A 272 -18.87 1.55 -4.38
N VAL A 273 -18.09 2.43 -5.02
CA VAL A 273 -17.39 3.53 -4.34
C VAL A 273 -18.41 4.52 -3.75
N ALA A 274 -19.42 4.91 -4.53
CA ALA A 274 -20.47 5.84 -4.09
C ALA A 274 -21.27 5.28 -2.91
N ARG A 275 -21.62 3.99 -2.93
CA ARG A 275 -22.35 3.32 -1.85
C ARG A 275 -21.50 3.17 -0.59
N ASN A 276 -20.22 2.81 -0.70
CA ASN A 276 -19.32 2.82 0.46
C ASN A 276 -19.23 4.21 1.10
N ARG A 277 -19.08 5.27 0.29
CA ARG A 277 -19.08 6.67 0.78
C ARG A 277 -20.39 7.03 1.49
N ALA A 278 -21.54 6.70 0.90
CA ALA A 278 -22.84 7.03 1.44
C ALA A 278 -23.16 6.24 2.73
N GLY A 279 -22.93 4.92 2.72
CA GLY A 279 -23.26 4.03 3.83
C GLY A 279 -22.40 4.24 5.08
N THR A 280 -21.20 4.81 4.92
CA THR A 280 -20.26 5.04 6.02
C THR A 280 -20.15 6.50 6.46
N ALA A 281 -20.86 7.41 5.80
CA ALA A 281 -20.85 8.83 6.14
C ALA A 281 -21.21 9.07 7.63
N ALA A 282 -20.58 10.08 8.22
CA ALA A 282 -20.97 10.58 9.53
C ALA A 282 -22.45 11.03 9.48
N PRO A 283 -23.23 10.84 10.56
CA PRO A 283 -24.59 11.33 10.61
C PRO A 283 -24.59 12.85 10.37
N LYS A 284 -25.51 13.33 9.54
CA LYS A 284 -25.72 14.78 9.42
C LYS A 284 -26.26 15.27 10.78
N SER A 285 -25.50 16.15 11.43
CA SER A 285 -25.90 16.87 12.65
C SER A 285 -27.15 17.70 12.42
#